data_AF-A0A180EU48-F1
#
_entry.id   AF-A0A180EU48-F1
#
_cell.length_a   1.000
_cell.length_b   1.000
_cell.length_c   1.000
_cell.angle_alpha   90.00
_cell.angle_beta   90.00
_cell.angle_gamma   90.00
#
_symmetry.space_group_name_H-M   'P 1'
#
loop_
_entity.id
_entity.type
_entity.pdbx_description
1 polymer ?
#
loop_
_entity_poly.entity_id
_entity_poly.type
_entity_poly.pdbx_seq_one_letter_code
_entity_poly.pdbx_strand_id
1 'polypeptide(L)'
;MAKVLEFDPLSSIINVESILFGFILTVLTLLMQLDNKSMRTIKEYGRYPQLIGFNKTAAYSSFFAIAFTLVLILYPNGIDLSSPYCLSLFYAWEFVIALSFLSTYRFMRIFFIIAKHTQ
;
A
#
# COMPACT_ATOMS: atom_id res chain seq x y z
N MET A 1 -24.85 -13.72 -19.31
CA MET A 1 -23.40 -13.75 -19.61
C MET A 1 -22.68 -13.50 -18.30
N ALA A 2 -22.11 -14.54 -17.68
CA ALA A 2 -21.26 -14.37 -16.51
C ALA A 2 -19.99 -13.62 -16.96
N LYS A 3 -19.72 -12.47 -16.36
CA LYS A 3 -18.53 -11.66 -16.66
C LYS A 3 -17.40 -12.22 -15.82
N VAL A 4 -16.66 -13.18 -16.37
CA VAL A 4 -15.49 -13.77 -15.71
C VAL A 4 -14.36 -12.76 -15.78
N LEU A 5 -13.75 -12.45 -14.64
CA LEU A 5 -12.61 -11.54 -14.55
C LEU A 5 -11.36 -12.23 -15.13
N GLU A 6 -10.74 -11.63 -16.15
CA GLU A 6 -9.48 -12.12 -16.72
C GLU A 6 -8.32 -11.92 -15.72
N PHE A 7 -7.41 -12.89 -15.64
CA PHE A 7 -6.34 -12.94 -14.63
C PHE A 7 -5.14 -12.00 -14.90
N ASP A 8 -4.96 -11.54 -16.14
CA ASP A 8 -3.87 -10.65 -16.55
C ASP A 8 -3.82 -9.29 -15.80
N PRO A 9 -4.94 -8.55 -15.64
CA PRO A 9 -4.94 -7.30 -14.86
C PRO A 9 -4.64 -7.53 -13.37
N LEU A 10 -5.08 -8.64 -12.77
CA LEU A 10 -4.80 -8.95 -11.36
C LEU A 10 -3.31 -9.21 -11.11
N SER A 11 -2.66 -9.91 -12.05
CA SER A 11 -1.21 -10.17 -11.98
C SER A 11 -0.40 -8.88 -12.07
N SER A 12 -0.84 -7.93 -12.90
CA SER A 12 -0.24 -6.59 -12.98
C SER A 12 -0.39 -5.81 -11.67
N ILE A 13 -1.54 -5.92 -11.00
CA ILE A 13 -1.78 -5.26 -9.70
C ILE A 13 -0.85 -5.83 -8.62
N ILE A 14 -0.67 -7.15 -8.57
CA ILE A 14 0.30 -7.77 -7.65
C ILE A 14 1.71 -7.23 -7.90
N ASN A 15 2.14 -7.12 -9.16
CA ASN A 15 3.47 -6.60 -9.49
C ASN A 15 3.63 -5.15 -8.98
N VAL A 16 2.67 -4.28 -9.26
CA VAL A 16 2.71 -2.87 -8.82
C VAL A 16 2.74 -2.77 -7.29
N GLU A 17 1.84 -3.47 -6.60
CA GLU A 17 1.78 -3.46 -5.13
C GLU A 17 3.04 -4.09 -4.51
N SER A 18 3.61 -5.13 -5.11
CA SER A 18 4.87 -5.74 -4.61
C SER A 18 6.05 -4.77 -4.71
N ILE A 19 6.15 -4.02 -5.82
CA ILE A 19 7.15 -2.97 -5.99
C ILE A 19 6.92 -1.85 -4.96
N LEU A 20 5.67 -1.42 -4.79
CA LEU A 20 5.27 -0.39 -3.84
C LEU A 20 5.65 -0.78 -2.41
N PHE A 21 5.35 -2.02 -2.02
CA PHE A 21 5.67 -2.58 -0.72
C PHE A 21 7.18 -2.57 -0.46
N GLY A 22 7.98 -3.09 -1.40
CA GLY A 22 9.44 -3.08 -1.30
C GLY A 22 10.02 -1.66 -1.21
N PHE A 23 9.45 -0.72 -1.95
CA PHE A 23 9.82 0.69 -1.88
C PHE A 23 9.52 1.28 -0.49
N ILE A 24 8.31 1.08 0.06
CA ILE A 24 7.92 1.62 1.38
C ILE A 24 8.82 1.09 2.48
N LEU A 25 9.17 -0.20 2.45
CA LEU A 25 10.10 -0.82 3.39
C LEU A 25 11.51 -0.23 3.26
N THR A 26 11.99 0.00 2.03
CA THR A 26 13.29 0.65 1.81
C THR A 26 13.30 2.05 2.41
N VAL A 27 12.25 2.84 2.17
CA VAL A 27 12.11 4.19 2.74
C VAL A 27 12.04 4.13 4.27
N LEU A 28 11.40 3.12 4.86
CA LEU A 28 11.40 2.92 6.32
C LEU A 28 12.81 2.77 6.86
N THR A 29 13.61 1.90 6.25
CA THR A 29 15.01 1.68 6.63
C THR A 29 15.82 2.96 6.50
N LEU A 30 15.66 3.70 5.39
CA LEU A 30 16.32 4.99 5.19
C LEU A 30 15.93 6.01 6.26
N LEU A 31 14.63 6.12 6.59
CA LEU A 31 14.15 7.02 7.66
C LEU A 31 14.74 6.67 9.02
N MET A 32 14.92 5.37 9.30
CA MET A 32 15.54 4.89 10.53
C MET A 32 17.04 5.18 10.61
N GLN A 33 17.73 5.15 9.47
CA GLN A 33 19.16 5.42 9.36
C GLN A 33 19.49 6.91 9.20
N LEU A 34 18.52 7.73 8.80
CA LEU A 34 18.72 9.16 8.58
C LEU A 34 19.07 9.89 9.88
N ASP A 35 20.23 10.54 9.90
CA ASP A 35 20.70 11.38 11.00
C ASP A 35 21.09 12.78 10.52
N ASN A 36 20.14 13.47 9.88
CA ASN A 36 20.30 14.87 9.48
C ASN A 36 19.60 15.82 10.47
N LYS A 37 19.89 17.12 10.35
CA LYS A 37 19.31 18.17 11.22
C LYS A 37 17.78 18.10 11.25
N SER A 38 17.14 17.92 10.09
CA SER A 38 15.67 17.86 9.96
C SER A 38 15.07 16.64 10.68
N MET A 39 15.73 15.48 10.62
CA MET A 39 15.30 14.27 11.32
C MET A 39 15.52 14.36 12.83
N ARG A 40 16.61 15.01 13.27
CA ARG A 40 16.83 15.33 14.69
C ARG A 40 15.74 16.24 15.22
N THR A 41 15.38 17.28 14.48
CA THR A 41 14.24 18.15 14.81
C THR A 41 12.93 17.35 14.87
N ILE A 42 12.62 16.49 13.91
CA ILE A 42 11.40 15.67 13.96
C ILE A 42 11.35 14.73 15.19
N LYS A 43 12.52 14.21 15.61
CA LYS A 43 12.66 13.41 16.84
C LYS A 43 12.46 14.26 18.09
N GLU A 44 13.05 15.44 18.17
CA GLU A 44 12.91 16.40 19.27
C GLU A 44 11.47 16.87 19.47
N TYR A 45 10.73 17.09 18.38
CA TYR A 45 9.31 17.49 18.42
C TYR A 45 8.35 16.31 18.66
N GLY A 46 8.86 15.09 18.91
CA GLY A 46 8.05 13.90 19.19
C GLY A 46 7.20 13.40 18.01
N ARG A 47 7.47 13.88 16.78
CA ARG A 47 6.69 13.53 15.57
C ARG A 47 7.27 12.34 14.82
N TYR A 48 8.48 11.91 15.17
CA TYR A 48 9.14 10.75 14.55
C TYR A 48 8.32 9.45 14.62
N PRO A 49 7.68 9.07 15.75
CA PRO A 49 6.81 7.89 15.79
C PRO A 49 5.60 7.98 14.86
N GLN A 50 5.07 9.20 14.62
CA GLN A 50 3.95 9.40 13.69
C GLN A 50 4.39 9.19 12.25
N LEU A 51 5.58 9.68 11.87
CA LEU A 51 6.16 9.47 10.54
C LEU A 51 6.37 7.98 10.24
N ILE A 52 6.96 7.26 11.19
CA ILE A 52 7.15 5.81 11.11
C ILE A 52 5.78 5.09 11.08
N GLY A 53 4.81 5.58 11.85
CA GLY A 53 3.43 5.11 11.83
C GLY A 53 2.80 5.18 10.44
N PHE A 54 2.89 6.33 9.77
CA PHE A 54 2.38 6.50 8.40
C PHE A 54 3.04 5.55 7.40
N ASN A 55 4.36 5.38 7.49
CA ASN A 55 5.08 4.42 6.65
C ASN A 55 4.59 2.98 6.91
N LYS A 56 4.52 2.56 8.18
CA LYS A 56 4.04 1.23 8.57
C LYS A 56 2.62 0.99 8.08
N THR A 57 1.72 1.96 8.23
CA THR A 57 0.35 1.86 7.71
C THR A 57 0.34 1.64 6.20
N ALA A 58 1.15 2.38 5.44
CA ALA A 58 1.27 2.18 3.99
C ALA A 58 1.84 0.80 3.62
N ALA A 59 2.85 0.32 4.38
CA ALA A 59 3.42 -1.01 4.17
C ALA A 59 2.40 -2.12 4.43
N TYR A 60 1.68 -2.05 5.55
CA TYR A 60 0.64 -3.02 5.87
C TYR A 60 -0.51 -2.97 4.86
N SER A 61 -0.96 -1.78 4.44
CA SER A 61 -2.03 -1.67 3.45
C SER A 61 -1.65 -2.28 2.11
N SER A 62 -0.41 -2.07 1.66
CA SER A 62 0.10 -2.67 0.42
C SER A 62 0.26 -4.19 0.55
N PHE A 63 0.75 -4.68 1.68
CA PHE A 63 0.80 -6.12 1.96
C PHE A 63 -0.60 -6.76 1.94
N PHE A 64 -1.59 -6.12 2.57
CA PHE A 64 -2.98 -6.59 2.53
C PHE A 64 -3.54 -6.57 1.12
N ALA A 65 -3.25 -5.55 0.31
CA ALA A 65 -3.64 -5.48 -1.10
C ALA A 65 -3.08 -6.67 -1.91
N ILE A 66 -1.80 -7.02 -1.72
CA ILE A 66 -1.18 -8.19 -2.36
C ILE A 66 -1.87 -9.48 -1.92
N ALA A 67 -2.02 -9.69 -0.62
CA ALA A 67 -2.63 -10.90 -0.07
C ALA A 67 -4.08 -11.08 -0.56
N PHE A 68 -4.87 -10.01 -0.58
CA PHE A 68 -6.26 -10.05 -1.06
C PHE A 68 -6.32 -10.33 -2.56
N THR A 69 -5.43 -9.74 -3.35
CA THR A 69 -5.35 -9.98 -4.80
C THR A 69 -4.93 -11.43 -5.10
N LEU A 70 -4.03 -12.01 -4.31
CA LEU A 70 -3.68 -13.43 -4.42
C LEU A 70 -4.88 -14.34 -4.15
N VAL A 71 -5.71 -14.01 -3.16
CA VAL A 71 -6.95 -14.76 -2.90
C VAL A 71 -7.89 -14.72 -4.10
N LEU A 72 -7.98 -13.57 -4.81
CA LEU A 72 -8.78 -13.46 -6.04
C LEU A 72 -8.25 -14.36 -7.16
N ILE A 73 -6.94 -14.40 -7.36
CA ILE A 73 -6.30 -15.20 -8.41
C ILE A 73 -6.42 -16.70 -8.13
N LEU A 74 -6.26 -17.11 -6.87
CA LEU A 74 -6.32 -18.52 -6.47
C LEU A 74 -7.75 -19.07 -6.38
N TYR A 75 -8.76 -18.25 -6.63
CA TYR A 75 -10.15 -18.69 -6.55
C TYR A 75 -10.46 -19.70 -7.68
N PRO A 76 -10.81 -20.96 -7.34
CA PRO A 76 -10.70 -22.10 -8.24
C PRO A 76 -11.58 -22.06 -9.49
N ASN A 77 -12.64 -21.25 -9.49
CA ASN A 77 -13.58 -21.14 -10.61
C ASN A 77 -13.61 -19.75 -11.27
N GLY A 78 -12.66 -18.87 -10.91
CA GLY A 78 -12.75 -17.45 -11.22
C GLY A 78 -13.91 -16.77 -10.47
N ILE A 79 -13.93 -15.42 -10.51
CA ILE A 79 -14.95 -14.64 -9.80
C ILE A 79 -16.17 -14.49 -10.70
N ASP A 80 -17.26 -15.19 -10.37
CA ASP A 80 -18.56 -14.95 -11.01
C ASP A 80 -19.25 -13.75 -10.37
N LEU A 81 -19.14 -12.59 -11.02
CA LEU A 81 -19.77 -11.33 -10.59
C LEU A 81 -21.31 -11.38 -10.54
N SER A 82 -21.94 -12.45 -11.02
CA SER A 82 -23.39 -12.67 -10.92
C SER A 82 -23.83 -13.09 -9.51
N SER A 83 -22.92 -13.69 -8.73
CA SER A 83 -23.20 -14.08 -7.34
C SER A 83 -23.03 -12.89 -6.40
N PRO A 84 -23.99 -12.61 -5.50
CA PRO A 84 -23.90 -11.46 -4.58
C PRO A 84 -22.70 -11.55 -3.63
N TYR A 85 -22.25 -12.77 -3.30
CA TYR A 85 -21.06 -13.00 -2.47
C TYR A 85 -19.75 -12.69 -3.21
N CYS A 86 -19.66 -13.04 -4.48
CA CYS A 86 -18.49 -12.73 -5.31
C CYS A 86 -18.42 -11.24 -5.63
N LEU A 87 -19.58 -10.61 -5.85
CA LEU A 87 -19.69 -9.17 -6.07
C LEU A 87 -19.24 -8.36 -4.85
N SER A 88 -19.69 -8.75 -3.65
CA SER A 88 -19.27 -8.06 -2.41
C SER A 88 -17.77 -8.23 -2.13
N LEU A 89 -17.23 -9.42 -2.40
CA LEU A 89 -15.81 -9.71 -2.29
C LEU A 89 -14.97 -8.87 -3.27
N PHE A 90 -15.44 -8.69 -4.50
CA PHE A 90 -14.79 -7.84 -5.49
C PHE A 90 -14.76 -6.37 -5.06
N TYR A 91 -15.87 -5.81 -4.57
CA TYR A 91 -15.89 -4.44 -4.03
C TYR A 91 -15.03 -4.27 -2.78
N ALA A 92 -14.97 -5.27 -1.90
CA ALA A 92 -14.08 -5.25 -0.75
C ALA A 92 -12.60 -5.21 -1.19
N TRP A 93 -12.25 -5.96 -2.23
CA TRP A 93 -10.91 -5.91 -2.82
C TRP A 93 -10.59 -4.52 -3.40
N GLU A 94 -11.48 -3.93 -4.20
CA GLU A 94 -11.28 -2.58 -4.75
C GLU A 94 -11.07 -1.54 -3.63
N PHE A 95 -11.83 -1.65 -2.54
CA PHE A 95 -11.66 -0.80 -1.38
C PHE A 95 -10.27 -0.95 -0.74
N VAL A 96 -9.76 -2.17 -0.63
CA VAL A 96 -8.40 -2.43 -0.10
C VAL A 96 -7.33 -1.82 -1.00
N ILE A 97 -7.45 -1.96 -2.33
CA ILE A 97 -6.54 -1.33 -3.30
C ILE A 97 -6.57 0.20 -3.13
N ALA A 98 -7.75 0.81 -3.11
CA ALA A 98 -7.89 2.26 -2.93
C ALA A 98 -7.27 2.74 -1.59
N LEU A 99 -7.45 1.95 -0.52
CA LEU A 99 -6.84 2.24 0.78
C LEU A 99 -5.31 2.14 0.75
N SER A 100 -4.74 1.18 0.02
CA SER A 100 -3.30 1.06 -0.21
C SER A 100 -2.74 2.30 -0.90
N PHE A 101 -3.36 2.71 -2.00
CA PHE A 101 -2.97 3.92 -2.72
C PHE A 101 -3.10 5.18 -1.86
N LEU A 102 -4.20 5.34 -1.13
CA LEU A 102 -4.41 6.51 -0.27
C LEU A 102 -3.37 6.59 0.86
N SER A 103 -3.08 5.45 1.50
CA SER A 103 -2.09 5.37 2.58
C SER A 103 -0.69 5.72 2.07
N THR A 104 -0.34 5.19 0.90
CA THR A 104 0.94 5.46 0.25
C THR A 104 1.06 6.91 -0.19
N TYR A 105 0.02 7.49 -0.79
CA TYR A 105 -0.01 8.90 -1.15
C TYR A 105 0.15 9.81 0.07
N ARG A 106 -0.55 9.52 1.18
CA ARG A 106 -0.42 10.28 2.43
C ARG A 106 1.01 10.21 2.97
N PHE A 107 1.62 9.04 2.97
CA PHE A 107 3.01 8.87 3.38
C PHE A 107 3.96 9.66 2.47
N MET A 108 3.85 9.52 1.15
CA MET A 108 4.68 10.22 0.17
C MET A 108 4.59 11.74 0.30
N ARG A 109 3.39 12.28 0.52
CA ARG A 109 3.20 13.72 0.76
C ARG A 109 3.99 14.21 1.97
N ILE A 110 3.95 13.47 3.08
CA ILE A 110 4.71 13.83 4.30
C ILE A 110 6.21 13.69 4.04
N PHE A 111 6.63 12.59 3.41
CA PHE A 111 8.02 12.33 3.07
C PHE A 111 8.62 13.45 2.21
N PHE A 112 7.93 13.90 1.15
CA PHE A 112 8.40 14.98 0.29
C PHE A 112 8.49 16.33 1.01
N ILE A 113 7.58 16.63 1.93
CA ILE A 113 7.66 17.84 2.75
C ILE A 113 8.96 17.84 3.57
N ILE A 114 9.31 16.69 4.18
CA ILE A 114 10.54 16.54 4.96
C ILE A 114 11.78 16.61 4.07
N ALA A 115 11.75 15.96 2.90
CA ALA A 115 12.86 15.96 1.95
C ALA A 115 13.15 17.38 1.43
N LYS A 116 12.12 18.18 1.16
CA LYS A 116 12.27 19.59 0.75
C LYS A 116 12.95 20.46 1.80
N HIS A 117 12.78 20.16 3.09
CA HIS A 117 13.43 20.89 4.19
C HIS A 117 14.79 20.29 4.59
N THR A 118 15.28 19.32 3.83
CA THR A 118 16.58 18.66 4.03
C THR A 118 17.65 19.16 3.07
N GLN A 119 17.27 19.70 1.90
CA GLN A 119 18.15 20.48 1.01
C GLN A 119 18.30 21.91 1.51
#